data_AF-A0A4D6LC89-F1
#
_entry.id   AF-A0A4D6LC89-F1
#
_cell.length_a   1.000
_cell.length_b   1.000
_cell.length_c   1.000
_cell.angle_alpha   90.00
_cell.angle_beta   90.00
_cell.angle_gamma   90.00
#
_symmetry.space_group_name_H-M   'P 1'
#
loop_
_entity.id
_entity.type
_entity.pdbx_description
1 polymer ?
#
loop_
_entity_poly.entity_id
_entity_poly.type
_entity_poly.pdbx_seq_one_letter_code
_entity_poly.pdbx_strand_id
1 'polypeptide(L)'
;MCVLSVIVAVVPLWAMKMLNTLWLRPKRLEKLLRAQGLRGDPYSLSLSTSNINHAPQNNLQSQSFVVSDDVAPRLSLPANNTVAKYGKNSFLWEGTTPKVIITDPNQIKEVFSNIHDFHKPKISGIAKFLFNGLIHYEGDKWAQHRNIINPAFHLGKVKNLTRDVISRTAFGSSYTEGKKIFQLLKTQGRIVMTTKYKNTPIIR
;
A
#
# COMPACT_ATOMS: atom_id res chain seq x y z
N MET A 1 -53.83 -11.24 -5.45
CA MET A 1 -54.02 -10.14 -4.47
C MET A 1 -52.87 -10.04 -3.47
N CYS A 2 -52.44 -11.11 -2.81
CA CYS A 2 -51.35 -11.05 -1.81
C CYS A 2 -49.99 -10.58 -2.38
N VAL A 3 -49.57 -11.08 -3.54
CA VAL A 3 -48.28 -10.69 -4.16
C VAL A 3 -48.22 -9.19 -4.51
N LEU A 4 -49.33 -8.64 -5.05
CA LEU A 4 -49.41 -7.22 -5.37
C LEU A 4 -49.30 -6.36 -4.10
N SER A 5 -49.96 -6.76 -3.01
CA SER A 5 -49.89 -6.03 -1.72
C SER A 5 -48.48 -6.04 -1.12
N VAL A 6 -47.74 -7.14 -1.26
CA VAL A 6 -46.35 -7.25 -0.78
C VAL A 6 -45.43 -6.36 -1.62
N ILE A 7 -45.58 -6.34 -2.94
CA ILE A 7 -44.79 -5.47 -3.82
C ILE A 7 -45.01 -3.99 -3.48
N VAL A 8 -46.28 -3.60 -3.30
CA VAL A 8 -46.64 -2.21 -2.96
C VAL A 8 -46.08 -1.77 -1.60
N ALA A 9 -45.89 -2.68 -0.64
CA ALA A 9 -45.27 -2.36 0.64
C ALA A 9 -43.72 -2.38 0.59
N VAL A 10 -43.13 -3.37 -0.09
CA VAL A 10 -41.68 -3.60 -0.07
C VAL A 10 -40.92 -2.63 -0.98
N VAL A 11 -41.46 -2.31 -2.16
CA VAL A 11 -40.78 -1.44 -3.14
C VAL A 11 -40.55 -0.02 -2.60
N PRO A 12 -41.53 0.66 -1.96
CA PRO A 12 -41.30 1.98 -1.38
C PRO A 12 -40.29 1.96 -0.23
N LEU A 13 -40.33 0.94 0.64
CA LEU A 13 -39.37 0.79 1.73
C LEU A 13 -37.95 0.59 1.20
N TRP A 14 -37.79 -0.21 0.14
CA TRP A 14 -36.51 -0.41 -0.52
C TRP A 14 -36.03 0.86 -1.23
N ALA A 15 -36.91 1.54 -1.96
CA ALA A 15 -36.60 2.82 -2.62
C ALA A 15 -36.17 3.88 -1.62
N MET A 16 -36.84 3.99 -0.47
CA MET A 16 -36.46 4.90 0.61
C MET A 16 -35.11 4.54 1.23
N LYS A 17 -34.83 3.24 1.43
CA LYS A 17 -33.53 2.77 1.92
C LYS A 17 -32.42 3.09 0.90
N MET A 18 -32.67 2.92 -0.39
CA MET A 18 -31.75 3.28 -1.46
C MET A 18 -31.50 4.79 -1.52
N LEU A 19 -32.55 5.62 -1.53
CA LEU A 19 -32.42 7.08 -1.51
C LEU A 19 -31.62 7.57 -0.30
N ASN A 20 -31.89 7.00 0.87
CA ASN A 20 -31.17 7.36 2.09
C ASN A 20 -29.70 6.95 2.03
N THR A 21 -29.40 5.75 1.53
CA THR A 21 -28.03 5.21 1.46
C THR A 21 -27.20 5.90 0.37
N LEU A 22 -27.80 6.10 -0.80
CA LEU A 22 -27.11 6.59 -1.99
C LEU A 22 -27.05 8.12 -2.07
N TRP A 23 -27.94 8.86 -1.41
CA TRP A 23 -28.00 10.33 -1.54
C TRP A 23 -28.03 11.08 -0.21
N LEU A 24 -29.01 10.81 0.65
CA LEU A 24 -29.23 11.63 1.86
C LEU A 24 -28.09 11.48 2.88
N ARG A 25 -27.65 10.25 3.15
CA ARG A 25 -26.57 9.97 4.10
C ARG A 25 -25.23 10.60 3.64
N PRO A 26 -24.77 10.42 2.38
CA PRO A 26 -23.58 11.10 1.88
C PRO A 26 -23.66 12.63 2.03
N LYS A 27 -24.78 13.27 1.65
CA LYS A 27 -24.92 14.73 1.79
C LYS A 27 -24.89 15.22 3.25
N ARG A 28 -25.46 14.46 4.18
CA ARG A 28 -25.37 14.77 5.61
C ARG A 28 -23.93 14.68 6.11
N LEU A 29 -23.21 13.62 5.74
CA LEU A 29 -21.80 13.45 6.10
C LEU A 29 -20.93 14.56 5.48
N GLU A 30 -21.18 14.93 4.22
CA GLU A 30 -20.50 16.05 3.57
C GLU A 30 -20.63 17.35 4.38
N LYS A 31 -21.84 17.66 4.84
CA LYS A 31 -22.10 18.85 5.65
C LYS A 31 -21.35 18.81 6.98
N LEU A 32 -21.29 17.65 7.64
CA LEU A 32 -20.56 17.48 8.90
C LEU A 32 -19.05 17.68 8.71
N LEU A 33 -18.47 17.08 7.68
CA LEU A 33 -17.04 17.22 7.38
C LEU A 33 -16.68 18.67 7.03
N ARG A 34 -17.52 19.35 6.24
CA ARG A 34 -17.34 20.78 5.94
C ARG A 34 -17.47 21.66 7.18
N ALA A 35 -18.40 21.32 8.09
CA ALA A 35 -18.54 22.03 9.36
C ALA A 35 -17.31 21.85 10.29
N GLN A 36 -16.61 20.72 10.18
CA GLN A 36 -15.33 20.46 10.85
C GLN A 36 -14.13 21.14 10.15
N GLY A 37 -14.37 21.93 9.09
CA GLY A 37 -13.32 22.64 8.36
C GLY A 37 -12.61 21.80 7.29
N LEU A 38 -13.03 20.56 7.06
CA LEU A 38 -12.47 19.70 6.02
C LEU A 38 -12.99 20.10 4.64
N ARG A 39 -12.12 20.06 3.64
CA ARG A 39 -12.43 20.45 2.25
C ARG A 39 -12.30 19.28 1.29
N GLY A 40 -13.21 19.19 0.33
CA GLY A 40 -13.22 18.10 -0.63
C GLY A 40 -14.23 18.34 -1.74
N ASP A 41 -14.15 17.50 -2.77
CA ASP A 41 -15.12 17.51 -3.86
C ASP A 41 -16.53 17.20 -3.30
N PRO A 42 -17.57 17.89 -3.79
CA PRO A 42 -18.94 17.59 -3.40
C PRO A 42 -19.30 16.14 -3.71
N TYR A 43 -20.17 15.53 -2.89
CA TYR A 43 -20.63 14.18 -3.19
C TYR A 43 -21.37 14.15 -4.52
N SER A 44 -20.97 13.23 -5.39
CA SER A 44 -21.64 12.88 -6.63
C SER A 44 -21.83 11.36 -6.69
N LEU A 45 -22.97 10.91 -7.19
CA LEU A 45 -23.29 9.49 -7.37
C LEU A 45 -22.54 8.88 -8.58
N SER A 46 -21.78 9.70 -9.31
CA SER A 46 -20.88 9.21 -10.34
C SER A 46 -19.89 8.23 -9.71
N LEU A 47 -20.01 6.96 -10.08
CA LEU A 47 -19.05 5.89 -9.77
C LEU A 47 -17.63 6.22 -10.27
N SER A 48 -17.52 7.25 -11.12
CA SER A 48 -16.29 7.95 -11.49
C SER A 48 -16.28 9.35 -10.85
N THR A 49 -15.83 9.48 -9.60
CA THR A 49 -15.14 10.73 -9.20
C THR A 49 -13.67 10.58 -9.53
N SER A 50 -13.42 10.51 -10.84
CA SER A 50 -12.22 11.05 -11.44
C SER A 50 -12.58 11.66 -12.79
N ASN A 51 -13.13 12.88 -12.77
CA ASN A 51 -12.60 13.91 -13.66
C ASN A 51 -11.19 14.29 -13.17
N ILE A 52 -10.33 13.28 -12.99
CA ILE A 52 -8.90 13.45 -13.03
C ILE A 52 -8.71 13.68 -14.52
N ASN A 53 -8.44 14.91 -14.92
CA ASN A 53 -7.61 15.12 -16.10
C ASN A 53 -6.50 14.09 -15.97
N HIS A 54 -6.52 13.05 -16.79
CA HIS A 54 -5.48 12.04 -16.80
C HIS A 54 -4.19 12.83 -17.06
N ALA A 55 -3.46 13.17 -15.99
CA ALA A 55 -2.04 13.42 -16.14
C ALA A 55 -1.55 12.14 -16.81
N PRO A 56 -0.98 12.23 -18.03
CA PRO A 56 -0.74 11.05 -18.85
C PRO A 56 0.06 10.05 -18.01
N GLN A 57 -0.53 8.88 -17.74
CA GLN A 57 0.12 7.77 -17.02
C GLN A 57 1.43 7.33 -17.70
N ASN A 58 1.61 7.75 -18.94
CA ASN A 58 2.75 7.45 -19.81
C ASN A 58 4.10 7.94 -19.25
N ASN A 59 4.13 8.87 -18.29
CA ASN A 59 5.39 9.38 -17.70
C ASN A 59 5.82 8.72 -16.39
N LEU A 60 4.97 7.89 -15.76
CA LEU A 60 5.29 7.25 -14.47
C LEU A 60 5.87 5.85 -14.62
N GLN A 61 5.59 5.16 -15.73
CA GLN A 61 6.08 3.81 -16.01
C GLN A 61 7.50 3.76 -16.60
N SER A 62 7.99 4.87 -17.15
CA SER A 62 9.29 4.96 -17.82
C SER A 62 10.39 5.63 -17.01
N GLN A 63 10.08 6.20 -15.84
CA GLN A 63 11.12 6.67 -14.94
C GLN A 63 11.81 5.46 -14.31
N SER A 64 13.12 5.35 -14.54
CA SER A 64 14.00 4.48 -13.76
C SER A 64 13.72 4.69 -12.26
N PHE A 65 14.07 3.71 -11.43
CA PHE A 65 14.11 3.85 -9.97
C PHE A 65 15.11 4.96 -9.57
N VAL A 66 14.78 6.21 -9.83
CA VAL A 66 15.41 7.37 -9.21
C VAL A 66 14.86 7.35 -7.80
N VAL A 67 15.74 7.01 -6.85
CA VAL A 67 15.50 7.16 -5.42
C VAL A 67 15.37 8.66 -5.18
N SER A 68 14.14 9.14 -5.23
CA SER A 68 13.77 10.50 -4.84
C SER A 68 13.17 10.43 -3.45
N ASP A 69 13.55 11.38 -2.59
CA ASP A 69 12.97 11.51 -1.26
C ASP A 69 11.48 11.91 -1.31
N ASP A 70 11.01 12.46 -2.44
CA ASP A 70 9.59 12.73 -2.69
C ASP A 70 8.91 11.54 -3.39
N VAL A 71 8.47 10.59 -2.57
CA VAL A 71 7.73 9.38 -3.02
C VAL A 71 6.22 9.61 -3.05
N ALA A 72 5.73 10.66 -2.39
CA ALA A 72 4.31 10.98 -2.24
C ALA A 72 3.53 10.87 -3.57
N PRO A 73 3.92 11.53 -4.68
CA PRO A 73 3.18 11.49 -5.95
C PRO A 73 2.98 10.08 -6.53
N ARG A 74 3.76 9.08 -6.12
CA ARG A 74 3.72 7.71 -6.64
C ARG A 74 2.81 6.76 -5.85
N LEU A 75 2.47 7.07 -4.59
CA LEU A 75 1.81 6.12 -3.68
C LEU A 75 0.28 6.07 -3.83
N SER A 76 -0.38 7.18 -4.18
CA SER A 76 -1.81 7.21 -4.49
C SER A 76 -2.22 8.51 -5.19
N LEU A 77 -2.30 8.45 -6.51
CA LEU A 77 -2.62 9.61 -7.35
C LEU A 77 -3.88 10.39 -6.91
N PRO A 78 -5.00 9.73 -6.50
CA PRO A 78 -6.21 10.47 -6.10
C PRO A 78 -6.02 11.30 -4.82
N ALA A 79 -5.45 10.72 -3.76
CA ALA A 79 -5.24 11.44 -2.50
C ALA A 79 -4.25 12.61 -2.68
N ASN A 80 -3.18 12.41 -3.45
CA ASN A 80 -2.20 13.46 -3.72
C ASN A 80 -2.83 14.66 -4.44
N ASN A 81 -3.66 14.40 -5.45
CA ASN A 81 -4.37 15.44 -6.19
C ASN A 81 -5.36 16.19 -5.29
N THR A 82 -6.08 15.48 -4.41
CA THR A 82 -6.99 16.10 -3.44
C THR A 82 -6.25 16.97 -2.44
N VAL A 83 -5.11 16.50 -1.91
CA VAL A 83 -4.27 17.28 -0.98
C VAL A 83 -3.67 18.50 -1.69
N ALA A 84 -3.24 18.37 -2.95
CA ALA A 84 -2.75 19.51 -3.73
C ALA A 84 -3.85 20.56 -3.98
N LYS A 85 -5.09 20.12 -4.21
CA LYS A 85 -6.24 20.99 -4.52
C LYS A 85 -6.84 21.66 -3.29
N TYR A 86 -6.96 20.94 -2.17
CA TYR A 86 -7.71 21.36 -0.99
C TYR A 86 -6.86 21.55 0.26
N GLY A 87 -5.60 21.13 0.22
CA GLY A 87 -4.68 21.17 1.34
C GLY A 87 -4.73 19.93 2.24
N LYS A 88 -4.00 20.03 3.35
CA LYS A 88 -3.77 18.97 4.35
C LYS A 88 -5.04 18.46 5.04
N ASN A 89 -6.05 19.33 5.19
CA ASN A 89 -7.32 19.02 5.85
C ASN A 89 -8.38 18.74 4.80
N SER A 90 -8.25 17.60 4.12
CA SER A 90 -9.12 17.25 3.01
C SER A 90 -9.75 15.87 3.12
N PHE A 91 -10.83 15.66 2.37
CA PHE A 91 -11.50 14.37 2.28
C PHE A 91 -11.80 14.03 0.82
N LEU A 92 -11.88 12.74 0.54
CA LEU A 92 -12.26 12.19 -0.76
C LEU A 92 -13.47 11.27 -0.63
N TRP A 93 -14.18 11.04 -1.72
CA TRP A 93 -15.28 10.08 -1.75
C TRP A 93 -14.83 8.74 -2.30
N GLU A 94 -15.19 7.67 -1.59
CA GLU A 94 -15.10 6.30 -2.09
C GLU A 94 -16.49 5.67 -2.05
N GLY A 95 -17.13 5.62 -3.22
CA GLY A 95 -18.55 5.27 -3.32
C GLY A 95 -19.41 6.20 -2.46
N THR A 96 -20.19 5.63 -1.55
CA THR A 96 -21.08 6.38 -0.63
C THR A 96 -20.41 6.79 0.68
N THR A 97 -19.12 6.45 0.87
CA THR A 97 -18.40 6.70 2.11
C THR A 97 -17.29 7.74 1.90
N PRO A 98 -17.25 8.81 2.72
CA PRO A 98 -16.14 9.74 2.67
C PRO A 98 -14.93 9.15 3.40
N LYS A 99 -13.73 9.40 2.88
CA LYS A 99 -12.45 9.08 3.51
C LYS A 99 -11.70 10.38 3.81
N VAL A 100 -11.38 10.58 5.07
CA VAL A 100 -10.61 11.74 5.54
C VAL A 100 -9.12 11.46 5.33
N ILE A 101 -8.41 12.44 4.78
CA ILE A 101 -6.97 12.37 4.59
C ILE A 101 -6.31 13.04 5.80
N ILE A 102 -5.48 12.27 6.52
CA ILE A 102 -4.74 12.76 7.67
C ILE A 102 -3.27 12.86 7.27
N THR A 103 -2.72 14.07 7.29
CA THR A 103 -1.31 14.32 6.97
C THR A 103 -0.47 14.74 8.17
N ASP A 104 -1.11 15.10 9.28
CA ASP A 104 -0.41 15.54 10.49
C ASP A 104 0.18 14.31 11.22
N PRO A 105 1.51 14.24 11.44
CA PRO A 105 2.14 13.11 12.11
C PRO A 105 1.61 12.86 13.53
N ASN A 106 1.16 13.90 14.24
CA ASN A 106 0.60 13.75 15.58
C ASN A 106 -0.74 13.01 15.55
N GLN A 107 -1.62 13.39 14.62
CA GLN A 107 -2.92 12.74 14.40
C GLN A 107 -2.74 11.32 13.86
N ILE A 108 -1.79 11.11 12.94
CA ILE A 108 -1.43 9.77 12.46
C ILE A 108 -1.02 8.91 13.65
N LYS A 109 -0.08 9.38 14.47
CA LYS A 109 0.38 8.65 15.65
C LYS A 109 -0.78 8.31 16.60
N GLU A 110 -1.70 9.24 16.82
CA GLU A 110 -2.87 9.02 17.67
C GLU A 110 -3.78 7.91 17.11
N VAL A 111 -4.13 7.97 15.82
CA VAL A 111 -4.92 6.94 15.14
C VAL A 111 -4.26 5.56 15.23
N PHE A 112 -2.94 5.50 15.02
CA PHE A 112 -2.19 4.25 15.09
C PHE A 112 -1.96 3.75 16.52
N SER A 113 -2.09 4.61 17.54
CA SER A 113 -2.00 4.22 18.95
C SER A 113 -3.35 3.70 19.47
N ASN A 114 -4.45 4.30 19.02
CA ASN A 114 -5.82 3.98 19.46
C ASN A 114 -6.50 2.97 18.52
N ILE A 115 -5.86 1.82 18.31
CA ILE A 115 -6.32 0.79 17.34
C ILE A 115 -7.74 0.26 17.68
N HIS A 116 -8.17 0.33 18.95
CA HIS A 116 -9.50 -0.09 19.38
C HIS A 116 -10.62 0.82 18.88
N ASP A 117 -10.35 2.11 18.65
CA ASP A 117 -11.35 3.04 18.13
C ASP A 117 -11.35 2.99 16.59
N PHE A 118 -10.18 2.78 16.00
CA PHE A 118 -9.95 2.75 14.56
C PHE A 118 -9.83 1.33 14.01
N HIS A 119 -10.98 0.67 13.91
CA HIS A 119 -11.08 -0.68 13.35
C HIS A 119 -10.76 -0.71 11.85
N LYS A 120 -10.24 -1.84 11.39
CA LYS A 120 -10.01 -2.08 9.96
C LYS A 120 -11.31 -2.00 9.14
N PRO A 121 -11.26 -1.54 7.88
CA PRO A 121 -12.43 -1.51 7.03
C PRO A 121 -12.99 -2.92 6.82
N LYS A 122 -14.30 -3.07 7.03
CA LYS A 122 -15.00 -4.33 6.81
C LYS A 122 -15.12 -4.60 5.32
N ILE A 123 -14.31 -5.54 4.83
CA ILE A 123 -14.41 -6.05 3.47
C ILE A 123 -15.68 -6.94 3.40
N SER A 124 -16.62 -6.61 2.50
CA SER A 124 -17.90 -7.31 2.33
C SER A 124 -18.01 -8.03 0.99
N GLY A 125 -18.99 -8.93 0.85
CA GLY A 125 -19.27 -9.63 -0.41
C GLY A 125 -18.16 -10.58 -0.85
N ILE A 126 -17.99 -10.76 -2.16
CA ILE A 126 -17.01 -11.67 -2.77
C ILE A 126 -15.58 -11.30 -2.37
N ALA A 127 -15.29 -10.00 -2.24
CA ALA A 127 -13.99 -9.50 -1.81
C ALA A 127 -13.58 -10.04 -0.42
N LYS A 128 -14.53 -10.32 0.47
CA LYS A 128 -14.22 -10.90 1.79
C LYS A 128 -13.56 -12.27 1.67
N PHE A 129 -13.99 -13.07 0.70
CA PHE A 129 -13.43 -14.40 0.47
C PHE A 129 -12.10 -14.35 -0.25
N LEU A 130 -11.92 -13.39 -1.17
CA LEU A 130 -10.66 -13.19 -1.90
C LEU A 130 -9.56 -12.55 -1.03
N PHE A 131 -9.93 -11.67 -0.10
CA PHE A 131 -9.01 -10.91 0.75
C PHE A 131 -9.11 -11.31 2.22
N ASN A 132 -9.20 -12.62 2.48
CA ASN A 132 -9.21 -13.16 3.84
C ASN A 132 -7.76 -13.25 4.39
N GLY A 133 -7.55 -13.12 5.70
CA GLY A 133 -6.21 -13.15 6.32
C GLY A 133 -5.83 -11.86 7.06
N LEU A 134 -4.53 -11.52 7.14
CA LEU A 134 -4.02 -10.39 7.94
C LEU A 134 -4.58 -9.01 7.54
N ILE A 135 -5.03 -8.86 6.30
CA ILE A 135 -5.67 -7.63 5.80
C ILE A 135 -7.03 -7.43 6.46
N HIS A 136 -7.77 -8.52 6.70
CA HIS A 136 -9.13 -8.49 7.23
C HIS A 136 -9.22 -8.81 8.73
N TYR A 137 -8.38 -9.70 9.25
CA TYR A 137 -8.40 -10.12 10.66
C TYR A 137 -7.96 -9.01 11.60
N GLU A 138 -8.54 -9.03 12.79
CA GLU A 138 -8.31 -8.10 13.90
C GLU A 138 -8.31 -8.89 15.23
N GLY A 139 -7.78 -8.28 16.30
CA GLY A 139 -7.68 -8.92 17.63
C GLY A 139 -6.91 -10.25 17.63
N ASP A 140 -7.41 -11.23 18.37
CA ASP A 140 -6.75 -12.53 18.59
C ASP A 140 -6.50 -13.30 17.29
N LYS A 141 -7.45 -13.24 16.34
CA LYS A 141 -7.29 -13.88 15.02
C LYS A 141 -6.10 -13.31 14.27
N TRP A 142 -5.92 -11.99 14.33
CA TRP A 142 -4.77 -11.34 13.72
C TRP A 142 -3.47 -11.68 14.45
N ALA A 143 -3.48 -11.70 15.79
CA ALA A 143 -2.31 -12.05 16.59
C ALA A 143 -1.82 -13.46 16.30
N GLN A 144 -2.73 -14.44 16.20
CA GLN A 144 -2.43 -15.82 15.84
C GLN A 144 -1.78 -15.91 14.44
N HIS A 145 -2.37 -15.28 13.43
CA HIS A 145 -1.83 -15.31 12.07
C HIS A 145 -0.48 -14.61 11.98
N ARG A 146 -0.28 -13.52 12.73
CA ARG A 146 0.99 -12.81 12.78
C ARG A 146 2.08 -13.62 13.47
N ASN A 147 1.73 -14.38 14.51
CA ASN A 147 2.67 -15.28 15.19
C ASN A 147 3.21 -16.38 14.24
N ILE A 148 2.38 -16.92 13.35
CA ILE A 148 2.79 -17.94 12.37
C ILE A 148 3.74 -17.35 11.32
N ILE A 149 3.50 -16.10 10.90
CA ILE A 149 4.23 -15.48 9.79
C ILE A 149 5.53 -14.82 10.24
N ASN A 150 5.55 -14.22 11.44
CA ASN A 150 6.70 -13.47 11.96
C ASN A 150 8.04 -14.23 11.89
N PRO A 151 8.11 -15.55 12.17
CA PRO A 151 9.35 -16.32 12.07
C PRO A 151 10.04 -16.24 10.70
N ALA A 152 9.27 -16.18 9.61
CA ALA A 152 9.81 -16.09 8.25
C ALA A 152 10.45 -14.72 7.95
N PHE A 153 10.01 -13.68 8.64
CA PHE A 153 10.45 -12.29 8.45
C PHE A 153 11.45 -11.81 9.51
N HIS A 154 12.02 -12.72 10.31
CA HIS A 154 13.13 -12.37 11.18
C HIS A 154 14.34 -11.90 10.38
N LEU A 155 15.07 -10.91 10.94
CA LEU A 155 16.20 -10.27 10.28
C LEU A 155 17.25 -11.26 9.74
N GLY A 156 17.50 -12.37 10.44
CA GLY A 156 18.42 -13.42 9.97
C GLY A 156 17.97 -14.10 8.68
N LYS A 157 16.67 -14.42 8.57
CA LYS A 157 16.08 -15.04 7.37
C LYS A 157 16.07 -14.05 6.20
N VAL A 158 15.68 -12.80 6.45
CA VAL A 158 15.69 -11.73 5.45
C VAL A 158 17.11 -11.47 4.93
N LYS A 159 18.12 -11.36 5.81
CA LYS A 159 19.53 -11.19 5.41
C LYS A 159 20.01 -12.33 4.51
N ASN A 160 19.63 -13.57 4.80
CA ASN A 160 20.00 -14.71 3.97
C ASN A 160 19.30 -14.69 2.61
N LEU A 161 18.01 -14.34 2.56
CA LEU A 161 17.28 -14.15 1.31
C LEU A 161 17.92 -13.06 0.45
N THR A 162 18.21 -11.89 1.03
CA THR A 162 18.85 -10.78 0.31
C THR A 162 20.21 -11.19 -0.27
N ARG A 163 21.03 -11.90 0.52
CA ARG A 163 22.31 -12.44 0.04
C ARG A 163 22.14 -13.36 -1.16
N ASP A 164 21.16 -14.26 -1.12
CA ASP A 164 20.91 -15.20 -2.22
C ASP A 164 20.40 -14.49 -3.47
N VAL A 165 19.48 -13.52 -3.32
CA VAL A 165 19.01 -12.68 -4.43
C VAL A 165 20.18 -11.96 -5.11
N ILE A 166 21.04 -11.28 -4.34
CA ILE A 166 22.20 -10.57 -4.89
C ILE A 166 23.15 -11.52 -5.62
N SER A 167 23.44 -12.69 -5.04
CA SER A 167 24.34 -13.65 -5.69
C SER A 167 23.75 -14.23 -6.96
N ARG A 168 22.44 -14.49 -7.01
CA ARG A 168 21.76 -14.95 -8.23
C ARG A 168 21.75 -13.88 -9.30
N THR A 169 21.53 -12.61 -8.94
CA THR A 169 21.54 -11.51 -9.92
C THR A 169 22.93 -11.16 -10.43
N ALA A 170 23.95 -11.18 -9.55
CA ALA A 170 25.30 -10.78 -9.91
C ALA A 170 26.10 -11.91 -10.59
N PHE A 171 25.88 -13.16 -10.19
CA PHE A 171 26.70 -14.30 -10.58
C PHE A 171 25.90 -15.46 -11.18
N GLY A 172 24.57 -15.35 -11.29
CA GLY A 172 23.72 -16.45 -11.74
C GLY A 172 23.68 -17.66 -10.79
N SER A 173 24.22 -17.54 -9.58
CA SER A 173 24.46 -18.65 -8.63
C SER A 173 24.02 -18.31 -7.20
N SER A 174 23.98 -19.31 -6.31
CA SER A 174 23.55 -19.10 -4.92
C SER A 174 24.56 -18.31 -4.08
N TYR A 175 24.16 -17.76 -2.92
CA TYR A 175 25.10 -17.05 -2.04
C TYR A 175 26.29 -17.90 -1.59
N THR A 176 26.03 -19.17 -1.25
CA THR A 176 27.08 -20.10 -0.79
C THR A 176 28.09 -20.40 -1.90
N GLU A 177 27.63 -20.44 -3.15
CA GLU A 177 28.44 -20.65 -4.35
C GLU A 177 29.19 -19.37 -4.77
N GLY A 178 28.51 -18.22 -4.81
CA GLY A 178 29.13 -16.93 -5.06
C GLY A 178 30.26 -16.62 -4.06
N LYS A 179 30.10 -17.00 -2.79
CA LYS A 179 31.17 -16.90 -1.78
C LYS A 179 32.39 -17.77 -2.15
N LYS A 180 32.19 -18.97 -2.67
CA LYS A 180 33.29 -19.84 -3.14
C LYS A 180 34.00 -19.23 -4.36
N ILE A 181 33.24 -18.73 -5.33
CA ILE A 181 33.78 -18.08 -6.54
C ILE A 181 34.69 -16.91 -6.15
N PHE A 182 34.23 -16.03 -5.25
CA PHE A 182 35.04 -14.89 -4.81
C PHE A 182 36.33 -15.30 -4.09
N GLN A 183 36.27 -16.36 -3.26
CA GLN A 183 37.48 -16.90 -2.61
C GLN A 183 38.47 -17.48 -3.62
N LEU A 184 37.98 -18.19 -4.64
CA LEU A 184 38.81 -18.71 -5.73
C LEU A 184 39.47 -17.56 -6.51
N LEU A 185 38.70 -16.54 -6.89
CA LEU A 185 39.21 -15.34 -7.59
C LEU A 185 40.29 -14.62 -6.76
N LYS A 186 40.07 -14.44 -5.45
CA LYS A 186 41.06 -13.84 -4.54
C LYS A 186 42.33 -14.66 -4.44
N THR A 187 42.19 -15.99 -4.35
CA THR A 187 43.33 -16.92 -4.29
C THR A 187 44.13 -16.88 -5.59
N GLN A 188 43.45 -16.90 -6.74
CA GLN A 188 44.08 -16.81 -8.05
C GLN A 188 44.79 -15.47 -8.23
N GLY A 189 44.15 -14.35 -7.88
CA GLY A 189 44.78 -13.02 -7.93
C GLY A 189 46.03 -12.92 -7.05
N ARG A 190 45.99 -13.48 -5.83
CA ARG A 190 47.16 -13.56 -4.95
C ARG A 190 48.30 -14.35 -5.60
N ILE A 191 48.00 -15.52 -6.18
CA ILE A 191 48.99 -16.35 -6.88
C ILE A 191 49.62 -15.56 -8.03
N VAL A 192 48.81 -14.96 -8.91
CA VAL A 192 49.29 -14.16 -10.06
C VAL A 192 50.21 -13.03 -9.60
N MET A 193 49.84 -12.30 -8.54
CA MET A 193 50.68 -11.25 -7.99
C MET A 193 52.00 -11.82 -7.47
N THR A 194 51.96 -12.85 -6.63
CA THR A 194 53.19 -13.45 -6.07
C THR A 194 54.11 -14.04 -7.14
N THR A 195 53.57 -14.59 -8.24
CA THR A 195 54.37 -15.12 -9.35
C THR A 195 55.01 -14.00 -10.17
N LYS A 196 54.29 -12.90 -10.44
CA LYS A 196 54.86 -11.72 -11.12
C LYS A 196 56.01 -11.09 -10.33
N TYR A 197 55.89 -11.00 -9.00
CA TYR A 197 56.93 -10.44 -8.12
C TYR A 197 58.09 -11.41 -7.84
N LYS A 198 57.92 -12.73 -8.04
CA LYS A 198 59.03 -13.71 -7.94
C LYS A 198 59.90 -13.80 -9.19
N ASN A 199 59.32 -13.59 -10.37
CA ASN A 199 60.03 -13.67 -11.66
C ASN A 199 60.58 -12.31 -12.14
N THR A 200 60.51 -11.27 -11.32
CA THR A 200 61.25 -10.02 -11.56
C THR A 200 62.65 -10.25 -10.99
N PRO A 201 63.70 -10.41 -11.82
CA PRO A 201 65.04 -10.61 -11.32
C PRO A 201 65.42 -9.37 -10.51
N ILE A 202 65.70 -9.57 -9.22
CA ILE A 202 66.34 -8.54 -8.40
C ILE A 202 67.70 -8.34 -9.05
N ILE A 203 67.83 -7.23 -9.79
CA ILE A 203 69.09 -6.82 -10.41
C ILE A 203 70.08 -6.70 -9.26
N ARG A 204 71.03 -7.63 -9.20
CA ARG A 204 72.09 -7.71 -8.21
C ARG A 204 73.33 -7.02 -8.76
#